data_AF-A0A1D2NIV4-F1
#
_entry.id   AF-A0A1D2NIV4-F1
#
_cell.length_a   1.000
_cell.length_b   1.000
_cell.length_c   1.000
_cell.angle_alpha   90.00
_cell.angle_beta   90.00
_cell.angle_gamma   90.00
#
_symmetry.space_group_name_H-M   'P 1'
#
loop_
_entity.id
_entity.type
_entity.pdbx_description
1 polymer ?
#
loop_
_entity_poly.entity_id
_entity_poly.type
_entity_poly.pdbx_seq_one_letter_code
_entity_poly.pdbx_strand_id
1 'polypeptide(L)'
;MIRPLIFSVCIASFIVWLNLLCFIDLSEAEESIPMTVNATGEQIDCWGIVMRAAKSIIKKLRSCTKDVKANSTSMKEMSEKLGCVMKCVLHRVKFVNEDYMVSDETLSTFIHQYFPNEKMVNYLMKVIRKECLEGNATKLDPSEDNCSSYGKFAVCMQSDLGDILNNPEYCIPKAKDKEFSFG
;
A
#
# COMPACT_ATOMS: atom_id res chain seq x y z
N MET A 1 23.69 -15.87 -23.36
CA MET A 1 23.51 -16.07 -21.90
C MET A 1 23.94 -14.80 -21.17
N ILE A 2 23.03 -13.84 -20.99
CA ILE A 2 23.26 -12.66 -20.13
C ILE A 2 21.91 -12.27 -19.54
N ARG A 3 21.71 -12.54 -18.24
CA ARG A 3 20.78 -11.85 -17.31
C ARG A 3 20.69 -12.66 -16.02
N PRO A 4 21.33 -12.18 -14.94
CA PRO A 4 20.58 -11.99 -13.68
C PRO A 4 21.14 -10.84 -12.81
N LEU A 5 21.35 -9.64 -13.37
CA LEU A 5 21.85 -8.48 -12.58
C LEU A 5 20.92 -7.27 -12.55
N ILE A 6 19.82 -7.26 -13.31
CA ILE A 6 18.88 -6.11 -13.35
C ILE A 6 17.82 -6.20 -12.24
N PHE A 7 17.45 -7.40 -11.78
CA PHE A 7 16.44 -7.57 -10.73
C PHE A 7 16.89 -7.12 -9.33
N SER A 8 18.20 -7.11 -9.05
CA SER A 8 18.73 -6.72 -7.74
C SER A 8 18.79 -5.20 -7.54
N VAL A 9 18.81 -4.41 -8.63
CA VAL A 9 18.91 -2.94 -8.55
C VAL A 9 17.54 -2.31 -8.30
N CYS A 10 16.46 -2.91 -8.81
CA CYS A 10 15.11 -2.40 -8.58
C CYS A 10 14.68 -2.50 -7.10
N ILE A 11 15.08 -3.54 -6.37
CA ILE A 11 14.70 -3.71 -4.95
C ILE A 11 15.47 -2.73 -4.05
N ALA A 12 16.76 -2.50 -4.33
CA ALA A 12 17.55 -1.51 -3.61
C ALA A 12 17.06 -0.08 -3.88
N SER A 13 16.71 0.25 -5.14
CA SER A 13 16.09 1.54 -5.46
C SER A 13 14.70 1.70 -4.83
N PHE A 14 13.91 0.64 -4.67
CA PHE A 14 12.60 0.72 -4.02
C PHE A 14 12.70 0.88 -2.50
N ILE A 15 13.67 0.24 -1.84
CA ILE A 15 13.96 0.46 -0.41
C ILE A 15 14.51 1.87 -0.21
N VAL A 16 15.36 2.37 -1.11
CA VAL A 16 15.80 3.77 -1.09
C VAL A 16 14.64 4.71 -1.37
N TRP A 17 13.68 4.38 -2.23
CA TRP A 17 12.47 5.17 -2.48
C TRP A 17 11.48 5.15 -1.31
N LEU A 18 11.30 4.01 -0.64
CA LEU A 18 10.51 3.88 0.58
C LEU A 18 11.18 4.59 1.77
N ASN A 19 12.51 4.56 1.85
CA ASN A 19 13.26 5.38 2.80
C ASN A 19 13.23 6.86 2.43
N LEU A 20 13.29 7.24 1.14
CA LEU A 20 13.11 8.62 0.68
C LEU A 20 11.70 9.11 0.96
N LEU A 21 10.67 8.28 0.78
CA LEU A 21 9.28 8.57 1.16
C LEU A 21 9.09 8.64 2.69
N CYS A 22 9.99 8.03 3.49
CA CYS A 22 10.05 8.27 4.93
C CYS A 22 10.70 9.62 5.30
N PHE A 23 11.55 10.18 4.43
CA PHE A 23 12.20 11.50 4.62
C PHE A 23 11.48 12.65 3.90
N ILE A 24 10.63 12.37 2.91
CA ILE A 24 9.72 13.38 2.37
C ILE A 24 8.74 13.71 3.48
N ASP A 25 8.86 14.92 4.00
CA ASP A 25 7.83 15.49 4.84
C ASP A 25 6.58 15.73 3.98
N LEU A 26 5.77 14.69 3.85
CA LEU A 26 4.38 14.77 3.36
C LEU A 26 3.50 15.64 4.29
N SER A 27 4.09 16.34 5.26
CA SER A 27 3.44 17.42 6.02
C SER A 27 3.10 18.62 5.13
N GLU A 28 3.83 18.88 4.05
CA GLU A 28 3.56 20.04 3.17
C GLU A 28 2.51 19.78 2.07
N ALA A 29 1.95 18.56 1.98
CA ALA A 29 0.72 18.32 1.23
C ALA A 29 -0.51 18.54 2.15
N GLU A 30 -0.64 19.78 2.66
CA GLU A 30 -1.75 20.25 3.49
C GLU A 30 -2.81 21.03 2.71
N GLU A 31 -2.77 21.08 1.39
CA GLU A 31 -3.92 21.55 0.63
C GLU A 31 -4.99 20.46 0.58
N SER A 32 -6.10 20.76 1.25
CA SER A 32 -7.38 20.08 1.18
C SER A 32 -7.72 19.72 -0.27
N ILE A 33 -7.50 18.48 -0.67
CA ILE A 33 -8.01 17.98 -1.95
C ILE A 33 -9.52 17.85 -1.75
N PRO A 34 -10.35 18.75 -2.33
CA PRO A 34 -11.79 18.64 -2.17
C PRO A 34 -12.25 17.31 -2.78
N MET A 35 -13.04 16.55 -2.03
CA MET A 35 -13.71 15.38 -2.57
C MET A 35 -14.68 15.84 -3.65
N THR A 36 -14.54 15.32 -4.86
CA THR A 36 -15.59 15.42 -5.88
C THR A 36 -16.42 14.14 -5.85
N VAL A 37 -17.70 14.28 -5.50
CA VAL A 37 -18.78 13.28 -5.54
C VAL A 37 -19.33 13.25 -6.99
N ASN A 38 -20.07 12.27 -7.54
CA ASN A 38 -21.35 11.78 -6.98
C ASN A 38 -21.99 10.55 -7.66
N ALA A 39 -23.05 10.08 -6.98
CA ALA A 39 -23.98 8.97 -7.16
C ALA A 39 -24.79 8.88 -8.48
N THR A 40 -24.25 9.31 -9.61
CA THR A 40 -24.99 9.47 -10.88
C THR A 40 -24.35 8.82 -12.11
N GLY A 41 -23.25 8.07 -11.94
CA GLY A 41 -22.55 7.42 -13.06
C GLY A 41 -21.43 8.25 -13.69
N GLU A 42 -20.90 9.24 -12.96
CA GLU A 42 -19.73 10.04 -13.37
C GLU A 42 -18.44 9.55 -12.71
N GLN A 43 -17.35 9.76 -13.45
CA GLN A 43 -16.02 9.19 -13.30
C GLN A 43 -15.36 9.54 -11.94
N ILE A 44 -14.56 8.60 -11.40
CA ILE A 44 -13.96 8.69 -10.05
C ILE A 44 -12.54 9.27 -10.14
N ASP A 45 -12.25 10.29 -9.31
CA ASP A 45 -10.88 10.75 -9.06
C ASP A 45 -10.11 9.73 -8.22
N CYS A 46 -9.60 8.71 -8.89
CA CYS A 46 -8.76 7.69 -8.28
C CYS A 46 -7.49 8.28 -7.66
N TRP A 47 -6.94 9.36 -8.23
CA TRP A 47 -5.75 9.98 -7.67
C TRP A 47 -6.04 10.58 -6.28
N GLY A 48 -7.15 11.30 -6.14
CA GLY A 48 -7.60 11.83 -4.84
C GLY A 48 -7.82 10.72 -3.80
N ILE A 49 -8.42 9.60 -4.19
CA ILE A 49 -8.60 8.44 -3.32
C ILE A 49 -7.26 7.85 -2.88
N VAL A 50 -6.34 7.65 -3.81
CA VAL A 50 -5.00 7.09 -3.54
C VAL A 50 -4.21 8.00 -2.62
N MET A 51 -4.24 9.31 -2.84
CA MET A 51 -3.53 10.25 -1.98
C MET A 51 -4.07 10.22 -0.55
N ARG A 52 -5.40 10.09 -0.37
CA ARG A 52 -6.01 9.92 0.96
C ARG A 52 -5.60 8.60 1.61
N ALA A 53 -5.62 7.50 0.86
CA ALA A 53 -5.18 6.18 1.33
C ALA A 53 -3.69 6.22 1.73
N ALA A 54 -2.83 6.74 0.85
CA ALA A 54 -1.41 6.90 1.08
C ALA A 54 -1.12 7.74 2.33
N LYS A 55 -1.80 8.89 2.51
CA LYS A 55 -1.62 9.75 3.70
C LYS A 55 -1.97 9.00 4.99
N SER A 56 -3.06 8.22 4.99
CA SER A 56 -3.43 7.37 6.13
C SER A 56 -2.34 6.31 6.41
N ILE A 57 -1.90 5.61 5.37
CA ILE A 57 -0.88 4.55 5.45
C ILE A 57 0.44 5.12 5.96
N ILE A 58 0.92 6.26 5.45
CA ILE A 58 2.16 6.92 5.86
C ILE A 58 2.11 7.30 7.34
N LYS A 59 0.97 7.81 7.84
CA LYS A 59 0.80 8.12 9.27
C LYS A 59 0.94 6.86 10.13
N LYS A 60 0.33 5.75 9.71
CA LYS A 60 0.46 4.46 10.42
C LYS A 60 1.88 3.90 10.31
N LEU A 61 2.50 4.00 9.14
CA LEU A 61 3.87 3.59 8.85
C LEU A 61 4.84 4.28 9.81
N ARG A 62 4.80 5.61 9.92
CA ARG A 62 5.69 6.37 10.83
C ARG A 62 5.56 5.88 12.28
N SER A 63 4.34 5.58 12.75
CA SER A 63 4.15 5.05 14.09
C SER A 63 4.66 3.61 14.24
N CYS A 64 4.33 2.72 13.31
CA CYS A 64 4.78 1.33 13.34
C CYS A 64 6.31 1.21 13.24
N THR A 65 6.95 2.05 12.42
CA THR A 65 8.42 2.11 12.32
C THR A 65 9.03 2.53 13.65
N LYS A 66 8.42 3.49 14.38
CA LYS A 66 8.89 3.86 15.73
C LYS A 66 8.78 2.70 16.70
N ASP A 67 7.66 1.98 16.69
CA ASP A 67 7.43 0.84 17.58
C ASP A 67 8.42 -0.30 17.31
N VAL A 68 8.65 -0.64 16.04
CA VAL A 68 9.64 -1.66 15.65
C VAL A 68 11.07 -1.22 15.96
N LYS A 69 11.40 0.06 15.70
CA LYS A 69 12.72 0.63 16.02
C LYS A 69 13.00 0.61 17.53
N ALA A 70 12.01 0.93 18.36
CA ALA A 70 12.14 0.87 19.82
C ALA A 70 12.43 -0.56 20.32
N ASN A 71 11.95 -1.57 19.60
CA ASN A 71 12.15 -2.99 19.88
C ASN A 71 13.33 -3.62 19.11
N SER A 72 14.17 -2.79 18.46
CA SER A 72 15.35 -3.25 17.72
C SER A 72 16.63 -2.72 18.37
N THR A 73 17.63 -3.56 18.52
CA THR A 73 18.92 -3.21 19.13
C THR A 73 19.92 -2.61 18.15
N SER A 74 19.72 -2.84 16.85
CA SER A 74 20.61 -2.36 15.79
C SER A 74 19.86 -1.98 14.51
N MET A 75 20.50 -1.18 13.65
CA MET A 75 19.96 -0.85 12.33
C MET A 75 19.84 -2.07 11.40
N LYS A 76 20.72 -3.06 11.58
CA LYS A 76 20.65 -4.33 10.84
C LYS A 76 19.39 -5.12 11.22
N GLU A 77 19.14 -5.25 12.52
CA GLU A 77 17.93 -5.91 13.04
C GLU A 77 16.67 -5.16 12.61
N MET A 78 16.69 -3.82 12.63
CA MET A 78 15.58 -3.00 12.13
C MET A 78 15.29 -3.27 10.65
N SER A 79 16.33 -3.41 9.81
CA SER A 79 16.17 -3.74 8.39
C SER A 79 15.57 -5.13 8.18
N GLU A 80 15.96 -6.11 9.01
CA GLU A 80 15.43 -7.47 8.95
C GLU A 80 13.95 -7.49 9.39
N LYS A 81 13.56 -6.65 10.35
CA LYS A 81 12.19 -6.51 10.87
C LYS A 81 11.30 -5.56 10.07
N LEU A 82 11.69 -5.14 8.87
CA LEU A 82 10.86 -4.26 8.03
C LEU A 82 9.49 -4.91 7.70
N GLY A 83 9.44 -6.23 7.57
CA GLY A 83 8.19 -6.98 7.44
C GLY A 83 7.24 -6.76 8.62
N CYS A 84 7.78 -6.62 9.84
CA CYS A 84 6.98 -6.39 11.04
C CYS A 84 6.38 -4.99 11.09
N VAL A 85 7.03 -4.01 10.45
CA VAL A 85 6.42 -2.70 10.21
C VAL A 85 5.16 -2.86 9.35
N MET A 86 5.23 -3.68 8.29
CA MET A 86 4.09 -3.94 7.41
C MET A 86 2.97 -4.71 8.12
N LYS A 87 3.30 -5.72 8.93
CA LYS A 87 2.33 -6.40 9.81
C LYS A 87 1.57 -5.40 10.69
N CYS A 88 2.29 -4.48 11.33
CA CYS A 88 1.69 -3.42 12.16
C CYS A 88 0.80 -2.47 11.35
N VAL A 89 1.24 -2.04 10.16
CA VAL A 89 0.45 -1.15 9.30
C VAL A 89 -0.85 -1.82 8.86
N LEU A 90 -0.77 -3.05 8.34
CA LEU A 90 -1.92 -3.82 7.89
C LEU A 90 -2.96 -3.99 9.00
N HIS A 91 -2.50 -4.25 10.23
CA HIS A 91 -3.38 -4.33 11.39
C HIS A 91 -4.06 -2.98 11.69
N ARG A 92 -3.29 -1.88 11.69
CA ARG A 92 -3.82 -0.55 12.01
C ARG A 92 -4.73 0.05 10.96
N VAL A 93 -4.67 -0.42 9.72
CA VAL A 93 -5.61 -0.06 8.66
C VAL A 93 -6.74 -1.09 8.52
N LYS A 94 -6.83 -2.05 9.45
CA LYS A 94 -7.87 -3.11 9.49
C LYS A 94 -7.89 -3.99 8.24
N PHE A 95 -6.74 -4.17 7.59
CA PHE A 95 -6.60 -5.09 6.46
C PHE A 95 -6.45 -6.53 6.91
N VAL A 96 -5.91 -6.72 8.12
CA VAL A 96 -5.87 -8.01 8.82
C VAL A 96 -6.69 -7.93 10.11
N ASN A 97 -7.16 -9.08 10.58
CA ASN A 97 -7.86 -9.22 11.86
C ASN A 97 -6.86 -9.26 13.04
N GLU A 98 -7.37 -9.47 14.25
CA GLU A 98 -6.57 -9.59 15.49
C GLU A 98 -5.58 -10.78 15.44
N ASP A 99 -5.90 -11.82 14.65
CA ASP A 99 -5.00 -12.96 14.40
C ASP A 99 -3.94 -12.67 13.32
N TYR A 100 -3.91 -11.43 12.81
CA TYR A 100 -3.07 -10.97 11.70
C TYR A 100 -3.30 -11.71 10.36
N MET A 101 -4.50 -12.27 10.19
CA MET A 101 -4.93 -12.92 8.96
C MET A 101 -5.81 -12.00 8.13
N VAL A 102 -5.77 -12.17 6.81
CA VAL A 102 -6.70 -11.48 5.90
C VAL A 102 -7.96 -12.34 5.74
N SER A 103 -9.13 -11.72 5.90
CA SER A 103 -10.41 -12.33 5.57
C SER A 103 -11.12 -11.51 4.51
N ASP A 104 -12.18 -12.08 3.95
CA ASP A 104 -13.06 -11.36 3.03
C ASP A 104 -13.66 -10.11 3.65
N GLU A 105 -13.97 -10.18 4.94
CA GLU A 105 -14.51 -9.07 5.73
C GLU A 105 -13.49 -7.94 5.90
N THR A 106 -12.23 -8.27 6.25
CA THR A 106 -11.19 -7.24 6.42
C THR A 106 -10.83 -6.59 5.10
N LEU A 107 -10.76 -7.39 4.02
CA LEU A 107 -10.53 -6.89 2.66
C LEU A 107 -11.67 -5.96 2.20
N SER A 108 -12.92 -6.40 2.34
CA SER A 108 -14.10 -5.61 1.98
C SER A 108 -14.12 -4.30 2.76
N THR A 109 -13.96 -4.35 4.09
CA THR A 109 -13.94 -3.17 4.96
C THR A 109 -12.89 -2.16 4.52
N PHE A 110 -11.66 -2.62 4.24
CA PHE A 110 -10.59 -1.74 3.80
C PHE A 110 -10.90 -1.08 2.45
N ILE A 111 -11.38 -1.85 1.46
CA ILE A 111 -11.65 -1.31 0.13
C ILE A 111 -12.79 -0.29 0.18
N HIS A 112 -13.90 -0.61 0.87
CA HIS A 112 -15.02 0.33 1.02
C HIS A 112 -14.66 1.61 1.77
N GLN A 113 -13.62 1.59 2.62
CA GLN A 113 -13.16 2.79 3.32
C GLN A 113 -12.62 3.86 2.35
N TYR A 114 -12.06 3.44 1.21
CA TYR A 114 -11.38 4.33 0.28
C TYR A 114 -12.11 4.47 -1.05
N PHE A 115 -12.81 3.42 -1.48
CA PHE A 115 -13.45 3.35 -2.79
C PHE A 115 -14.99 3.35 -2.65
N PRO A 116 -15.68 4.39 -3.14
CA PRO A 116 -17.13 4.51 -3.00
C PRO A 116 -17.94 3.73 -4.06
N ASN A 117 -17.28 3.10 -5.04
CA ASN A 117 -17.96 2.48 -6.17
C ASN A 117 -17.95 0.95 -6.07
N GLU A 118 -19.13 0.35 -5.99
CA GLU A 118 -19.31 -1.10 -5.87
C GLU A 118 -18.69 -1.92 -7.00
N LYS A 119 -18.68 -1.42 -8.25
CA LYS A 119 -18.02 -2.14 -9.36
C LYS A 119 -16.50 -2.19 -9.15
N MET A 120 -15.92 -1.06 -8.74
CA MET A 120 -14.50 -0.97 -8.42
C MET A 120 -14.15 -1.79 -7.19
N VAL A 121 -15.00 -1.79 -6.15
CA VAL A 121 -14.82 -2.62 -4.95
C VAL A 121 -14.81 -4.10 -5.32
N ASN A 122 -15.81 -4.57 -6.06
CA ASN A 122 -15.91 -5.97 -6.48
C ASN A 122 -14.72 -6.38 -7.35
N TYR A 123 -14.27 -5.50 -8.24
CA TYR A 123 -13.09 -5.73 -9.05
C TYR A 123 -11.81 -5.82 -8.20
N LEU A 124 -11.58 -4.86 -7.29
CA LEU A 124 -10.45 -4.86 -6.36
C LEU A 124 -10.43 -6.11 -5.48
N MET A 125 -11.59 -6.48 -4.92
CA MET A 125 -11.72 -7.70 -4.12
C MET A 125 -11.33 -8.94 -4.93
N LYS A 126 -11.80 -9.05 -6.17
CA LYS A 126 -11.49 -10.18 -7.05
C LYS A 126 -10.01 -10.25 -7.40
N VAL A 127 -9.40 -9.13 -7.78
CA VAL A 127 -7.98 -9.06 -8.17
C VAL A 127 -7.10 -9.39 -6.96
N ILE A 128 -7.29 -8.70 -5.84
CA ILE A 128 -6.49 -8.92 -4.64
C ILE A 128 -6.66 -10.35 -4.13
N ARG A 129 -7.87 -10.92 -4.18
CA ARG A 129 -8.09 -12.32 -3.80
C ARG A 129 -7.29 -13.27 -4.68
N LYS A 130 -7.43 -13.14 -6.00
CA LYS A 130 -6.83 -14.07 -6.96
C LYS A 130 -5.31 -13.96 -7.02
N GLU A 131 -4.79 -12.74 -7.09
CA GLU A 131 -3.38 -12.48 -7.37
C GLU A 131 -2.55 -12.45 -6.07
N CYS A 132 -3.13 -11.97 -4.96
CA CYS A 132 -2.41 -11.86 -3.68
C CYS A 132 -2.89 -12.81 -2.58
N LEU A 133 -4.19 -13.04 -2.40
CA LEU A 133 -4.64 -13.87 -1.28
C LEU A 133 -4.38 -15.36 -1.51
N GLU A 134 -4.78 -15.87 -2.67
CA GLU A 134 -4.66 -17.29 -3.01
C GLU A 134 -3.18 -17.72 -3.13
N GLY A 135 -2.29 -16.81 -3.54
CA GLY A 135 -0.85 -17.09 -3.70
C GLY A 135 0.05 -16.70 -2.51
N ASN A 136 -0.30 -15.66 -1.75
CA ASN A 136 0.57 -15.06 -0.72
C ASN A 136 -0.11 -14.91 0.66
N ALA A 137 -1.41 -14.62 0.76
CA ALA A 137 -2.04 -14.46 2.08
C ALA A 137 -2.19 -15.76 2.86
N THR A 138 -2.33 -16.89 2.16
CA THR A 138 -2.27 -18.24 2.77
C THR A 138 -0.92 -18.56 3.41
N LYS A 139 0.11 -17.74 3.15
CA LYS A 139 1.45 -17.85 3.72
C LYS A 139 1.73 -16.79 4.78
N LEU A 140 0.73 -15.99 5.18
CA LEU A 140 0.88 -15.08 6.31
C LEU A 140 1.08 -15.91 7.57
N ASP A 141 2.24 -15.71 8.19
CA ASP A 141 2.59 -16.42 9.41
C ASP A 141 2.86 -15.38 10.51
N PRO A 142 1.92 -15.18 11.44
CA PRO A 142 2.09 -14.25 12.54
C PRO A 142 3.24 -14.60 13.48
N SER A 143 3.74 -15.84 13.44
CA SER A 143 4.83 -16.33 14.29
C SER A 143 6.23 -16.07 13.74
N GLU A 144 6.36 -15.57 12.51
CA GLU A 144 7.67 -15.21 11.94
C GLU A 144 8.35 -14.08 12.73
N ASP A 145 9.57 -14.33 13.21
CA ASP A 145 10.38 -13.35 13.96
C ASP A 145 10.63 -12.03 13.19
N ASN A 146 10.71 -12.11 11.86
CA ASN A 146 10.95 -10.97 10.97
C ASN A 146 9.71 -10.54 10.16
N CYS A 147 8.59 -11.25 10.31
CA CYS A 147 7.34 -11.02 9.61
C CYS A 147 7.51 -10.88 8.07
N SER A 148 8.41 -11.65 7.45
CA SER A 148 8.75 -11.57 6.02
C SER A 148 7.54 -11.75 5.10
N SER A 149 6.61 -12.64 5.47
CA SER A 149 5.37 -12.91 4.75
C SER A 149 4.53 -11.64 4.54
N TYR A 150 4.43 -10.79 5.56
CA TYR A 150 3.68 -9.52 5.50
C TYR A 150 4.33 -8.50 4.56
N GLY A 151 5.67 -8.47 4.51
CA GLY A 151 6.40 -7.61 3.58
C GLY A 151 6.13 -8.02 2.12
N LYS A 152 6.21 -9.33 1.82
CA LYS A 152 5.90 -9.87 0.48
C LYS A 152 4.45 -9.62 0.11
N PHE A 153 3.54 -9.79 1.05
CA PHE A 153 2.12 -9.56 0.85
C PHE A 153 1.82 -8.08 0.52
N ALA A 154 2.42 -7.13 1.25
CA ALA A 154 2.26 -5.71 0.99
C ALA A 154 2.79 -5.30 -0.41
N VAL A 155 3.91 -5.88 -0.85
CA VAL A 155 4.45 -5.65 -2.21
C VAL A 155 3.50 -6.19 -3.27
N CYS A 156 2.90 -7.36 -3.06
CA CYS A 156 1.90 -7.92 -3.97
C CYS A 156 0.72 -6.95 -4.15
N MET A 157 0.13 -6.51 -3.03
CA MET A 157 -1.00 -5.59 -3.06
C MET A 157 -0.68 -4.25 -3.74
N GLN A 158 0.53 -3.73 -3.54
CA GLN A 158 0.94 -2.48 -4.15
C GLN A 158 1.03 -2.59 -5.68
N SER A 159 1.50 -3.72 -6.19
CA SER A 159 1.53 -4.00 -7.64
C SER A 159 0.13 -3.97 -8.22
N ASP A 160 -0.79 -4.72 -7.62
CA ASP A 160 -2.17 -4.82 -8.11
C ASP A 160 -2.90 -3.48 -8.05
N LEU A 161 -2.75 -2.73 -6.95
CA LEU A 161 -3.33 -1.39 -6.84
C LEU A 161 -2.77 -0.45 -7.92
N GLY A 162 -1.48 -0.53 -8.23
CA GLY A 162 -0.86 0.26 -9.30
C GLY A 162 -1.50 0.01 -10.66
N ASP A 163 -1.72 -1.26 -11.02
CA ASP A 163 -2.32 -1.63 -12.31
C ASP A 163 -3.77 -1.13 -12.44
N ILE A 164 -4.51 -1.10 -11.33
CA ILE A 164 -5.92 -0.66 -11.30
C ILE A 164 -6.03 0.85 -11.46
N LEU A 165 -5.12 1.62 -10.87
CA LEU A 165 -5.08 3.09 -11.01
C LEU A 165 -4.76 3.53 -12.43
N ASN A 166 -4.12 2.67 -13.21
CA ASN A 166 -3.83 2.89 -14.61
C ASN A 166 -4.94 2.36 -15.53
N ASN A 167 -5.99 1.72 -15.01
CA ASN A 167 -7.09 1.21 -15.82
C ASN A 167 -8.14 2.31 -16.09
N PRO A 168 -8.27 2.77 -17.36
CA PRO A 168 -9.17 3.85 -17.73
C PRO A 168 -10.66 3.49 -17.61
N GLU A 169 -10.99 2.20 -17.46
CA GLU A 169 -12.36 1.74 -17.20
C GLU A 169 -12.85 2.17 -15.81
N TYR A 170 -11.93 2.30 -14.85
CA TYR A 170 -12.25 2.55 -13.45
C TYR A 170 -11.73 3.91 -12.96
N CYS A 171 -10.67 4.44 -13.58
CA CYS A 171 -9.99 5.65 -13.14
C CYS A 171 -9.80 6.64 -14.28
N ILE A 172 -10.03 7.92 -14.01
CA ILE A 172 -9.58 8.98 -14.92
C ILE A 172 -8.05 9.09 -14.75
N PRO A 173 -7.23 8.78 -15.77
CA PRO A 173 -5.82 9.18 -15.71
C PRO A 173 -5.80 10.71 -15.58
N LYS A 174 -5.00 11.24 -14.64
CA LYS A 174 -4.78 12.69 -14.58
C LYS A 174 -4.49 13.18 -16.01
N ALA A 175 -5.27 14.14 -16.49
CA ALA A 175 -4.89 14.90 -17.67
C ALA A 175 -3.44 15.34 -17.44
N LYS A 176 -2.59 15.21 -18.47
CA LYS A 176 -1.16 15.52 -18.45
C LYS A 176 -0.92 17.04 -18.33
N ASP A 177 -1.65 17.71 -17.46
CA ASP A 177 -1.67 19.16 -17.37
C ASP A 177 -0.95 19.51 -16.07
N LYS A 178 0.31 19.93 -16.28
CA LYS A 178 1.33 20.40 -15.32
C LYS A 178 2.34 19.33 -14.94
N GLU A 179 3.44 19.37 -15.70
CA GLU A 179 4.77 18.97 -15.24
C GLU A 179 4.96 19.38 -13.77
N PHE A 180 5.07 18.37 -12.91
CA PHE A 180 5.47 18.55 -11.53
C PHE A 180 6.97 18.87 -11.56
N SER A 181 7.30 20.15 -11.73
CA SER A 181 8.64 20.68 -11.57
C SER A 181 9.03 20.55 -10.09
N PHE A 182 9.84 19.55 -9.77
CA PHE A 182 10.61 19.53 -8.52
C PHE A 182 11.69 20.63 -8.64
N GLY A 183 11.38 21.80 -8.10
CA GLY A 183 12.38 22.84 -7.80
C GLY A 183 13.19 22.48 -6.56
#